data_AF-A0A843V2L6-F1
#
_entry.id   AF-A0A843V2L6-F1
#
_cell.length_a   1.000
_cell.length_b   1.000
_cell.length_c   1.000
_cell.angle_alpha   90.00
_cell.angle_beta   90.00
_cell.angle_gamma   90.00
#
_symmetry.space_group_name_H-M   'P 1'
#
loop_
_entity.id
_entity.type
_entity.pdbx_description
1 polymer ?
#
loop_
_entity_poly.entity_id
_entity_poly.type
_entity_poly.pdbx_seq_one_letter_code
_entity_poly.pdbx_strand_id
1 'polypeptide(L)'
;MSRLLIIIWFSVYGIENNIEFRANINIRQTGQGLMAAATSMEDKYRSHIHGEAEKDTHWKFGSPPNYDVVNKLFDEGRTRVWPPGSLEEKVQNLVKTWEMEMFHKIRPQDYKTVDPESYTLSLNGRKPITLEEKRKLGGGYNSFMQTSLPEQFRCYDPAKENAETSHKAFTTAFPRGFALEIVQVYTGPPVIVYKFRHWGFMEGSFKGHAPTGEMVEFFGVAIFQVNNEMTKIEKVEFFFDRGELLGALLKGRFQDNQAEPSGCPFIKSIFVVRWHASADSGMVFRVEKEMEDKREDDLETAVRSLPSLPAYHPRQSDNQDCRVQAVIEIQLLIKASLKHRKELAEAIKPLVEMLQSP
;
A
#
# COMPACT_ATOMS: atom_id res chain seq x y z
N MET A 1 -53.49 -10.38 -35.08
CA MET A 1 -53.51 -8.93 -34.82
C MET A 1 -52.47 -8.61 -33.76
N SER A 2 -51.68 -7.58 -34.04
CA SER A 2 -50.47 -7.15 -33.32
C SER A 2 -50.70 -6.73 -31.86
N ARG A 3 -49.71 -6.95 -30.99
CA ARG A 3 -48.90 -5.88 -30.39
C ARG A 3 -47.72 -6.42 -29.58
N LEU A 4 -46.56 -5.93 -29.99
CA LEU A 4 -45.24 -6.01 -29.37
C LEU A 4 -45.25 -5.20 -28.06
N LEU A 5 -44.69 -5.72 -26.97
CA LEU A 5 -44.18 -4.90 -25.87
C LEU A 5 -42.82 -5.44 -25.42
N ILE A 6 -41.83 -4.56 -25.53
CA ILE A 6 -40.42 -4.76 -25.21
C ILE A 6 -40.26 -4.76 -23.69
N ILE A 7 -39.72 -5.84 -23.11
CA ILE A 7 -39.32 -5.90 -21.70
C ILE A 7 -37.79 -5.82 -21.66
N ILE A 8 -37.31 -4.75 -21.04
CA ILE A 8 -35.89 -4.51 -20.74
C ILE A 8 -35.45 -5.44 -19.61
N TRP A 9 -34.37 -6.18 -19.86
CA TRP A 9 -33.69 -7.04 -18.90
C TRP A 9 -32.74 -6.20 -18.03
N PHE A 10 -32.89 -6.26 -16.71
CA PHE A 10 -31.79 -6.02 -15.77
C PHE A 10 -31.64 -7.25 -14.89
N SER A 11 -30.52 -7.96 -15.07
CA SER A 11 -30.10 -9.05 -14.20
C SER A 11 -29.65 -8.49 -12.86
N VAL A 12 -30.35 -8.92 -11.81
CA VAL A 12 -29.83 -8.98 -10.44
C VAL A 12 -29.27 -10.37 -10.26
N TYR A 13 -27.98 -10.49 -9.96
CA TYR A 13 -27.42 -11.71 -9.37
C TYR A 13 -26.72 -11.35 -8.07
N GLY A 14 -27.43 -11.62 -6.98
CA GLY A 14 -26.84 -11.98 -5.69
C GLY A 14 -26.79 -13.50 -5.57
N ILE A 15 -25.72 -14.00 -4.95
CA ILE A 15 -25.58 -15.36 -4.40
C ILE A 15 -24.71 -15.14 -3.14
N GLU A 16 -25.30 -14.96 -1.96
CA GLU A 16 -25.68 -16.00 -0.98
C GLU A 16 -24.59 -17.05 -0.70
N ASN A 17 -24.01 -16.99 0.50
CA ASN A 17 -23.58 -18.18 1.23
C ASN A 17 -23.91 -17.98 2.71
N ASN A 18 -25.03 -18.60 3.11
CA ASN A 18 -25.51 -18.78 4.46
C ASN A 18 -24.71 -19.93 5.12
N ILE A 19 -24.20 -19.71 6.33
CA ILE A 19 -23.85 -20.80 7.26
C ILE A 19 -24.86 -20.73 8.41
N GLU A 20 -25.78 -21.69 8.44
CA GLU A 20 -26.77 -21.88 9.50
C GLU A 20 -26.08 -22.22 10.83
N PHE A 21 -26.32 -21.42 11.88
CA PHE A 21 -26.21 -21.86 13.26
C PHE A 21 -27.62 -21.88 13.86
N ARG A 22 -28.19 -23.07 14.01
CA ARG A 22 -29.46 -23.28 14.72
C ARG A 22 -29.21 -23.26 16.23
N ALA A 23 -29.61 -22.19 16.90
CA ALA A 23 -29.84 -22.19 18.33
C ALA A 23 -31.34 -21.97 18.59
N ASN A 24 -32.02 -23.03 19.03
CA ASN A 24 -33.40 -22.98 19.51
C ASN A 24 -33.43 -22.21 20.84
N ILE A 25 -34.02 -21.03 20.87
CA ILE A 25 -34.46 -20.37 22.10
C ILE A 25 -35.93 -19.99 21.95
N ASN A 26 -36.77 -20.76 22.65
CA ASN A 26 -38.18 -20.49 22.86
C ASN A 26 -38.32 -19.41 23.95
N ILE A 27 -38.74 -18.19 23.60
CA ILE A 27 -39.28 -17.25 24.59
C ILE A 27 -40.58 -16.66 24.05
N ARG A 28 -41.63 -16.90 24.84
CA ARG A 28 -43.02 -16.48 24.63
C ARG A 28 -43.14 -14.96 24.55
N GLN A 29 -44.01 -14.51 23.64
CA GLN A 29 -44.51 -13.15 23.56
C GLN A 29 -45.08 -12.68 24.92
N THR A 30 -44.55 -11.58 25.45
CA THR A 30 -45.33 -10.62 26.22
C THR A 30 -44.98 -9.24 25.66
N GLY A 31 -46.02 -8.54 25.21
CA GLY A 31 -45.89 -7.25 24.55
C GLY A 31 -45.47 -6.16 25.52
N GLN A 32 -44.36 -5.52 25.20
CA GLN A 32 -44.05 -4.14 25.55
C GLN A 32 -43.18 -3.60 24.42
N GLY A 33 -43.63 -2.50 23.81
CA GLY A 33 -42.98 -1.88 22.67
C GLY A 33 -41.53 -1.54 22.98
N LEU A 34 -40.60 -2.34 22.46
CA LEU A 34 -39.26 -1.88 22.17
C LEU A 34 -39.37 -0.96 20.96
N MET A 35 -39.51 0.34 21.21
CA MET A 35 -38.82 1.30 20.37
C MET A 35 -37.37 0.86 20.39
N ALA A 36 -36.93 0.15 19.34
CA ALA A 36 -35.53 -0.03 19.08
C ALA A 36 -34.96 1.39 18.99
N ALA A 37 -34.29 1.82 20.05
CA ALA A 37 -33.45 2.99 19.98
C ALA A 37 -32.49 2.70 18.83
N ALA A 38 -32.66 3.43 17.73
CA ALA A 38 -31.64 3.52 16.71
C ALA A 38 -30.43 4.13 17.42
N THR A 39 -29.58 3.27 17.98
CA THR A 39 -28.23 3.64 18.37
C THR A 39 -27.64 4.23 17.11
N SER A 40 -27.40 5.55 17.11
CA SER A 40 -26.63 6.20 16.08
C SER A 40 -25.36 5.37 15.91
N MET A 41 -25.20 4.73 14.75
CA MET A 41 -24.00 3.98 14.38
C MET A 41 -22.87 4.99 14.14
N GLU A 42 -22.49 5.74 15.16
CA GLU A 42 -21.46 6.74 15.06
C GLU A 42 -20.11 6.02 15.01
N ASP A 43 -19.34 6.26 13.95
CA ASP A 43 -17.99 5.72 13.84
C ASP A 43 -17.10 6.33 14.93
N LYS A 44 -16.41 5.47 15.68
CA LYS A 44 -15.58 5.88 16.82
C LYS A 44 -14.40 6.77 16.43
N TYR A 45 -13.89 6.66 15.21
CA TYR A 45 -12.63 7.26 14.78
C TYR A 45 -12.78 8.36 13.72
N ARG A 46 -13.95 8.47 13.10
CA ARG A 46 -14.19 9.34 11.96
C ARG A 46 -15.42 10.20 12.21
N SER A 47 -15.27 11.50 11.99
CA SER A 47 -16.39 12.42 11.93
C SER A 47 -16.94 12.55 10.51
N HIS A 48 -18.04 13.27 10.35
CA HIS A 48 -18.60 13.64 9.04
C HIS A 48 -19.02 12.45 8.15
N ILE A 49 -19.39 11.32 8.77
CA ILE A 49 -20.05 10.17 8.10
C ILE A 49 -21.57 10.29 8.21
N HIS A 50 -22.06 10.68 9.38
CA HIS A 50 -23.47 10.83 9.71
C HIS A 50 -23.70 12.22 10.32
N GLY A 51 -24.92 12.74 10.18
CA GLY A 51 -25.31 14.07 10.68
C GLY A 51 -26.26 14.78 9.74
N GLU A 52 -26.88 15.86 10.21
CA GLU A 52 -27.76 16.70 9.38
C GLU A 52 -27.01 17.30 8.19
N ALA A 53 -25.76 17.73 8.39
CA ALA A 53 -24.92 18.29 7.34
C ALA A 53 -24.47 17.25 6.29
N GLU A 54 -24.57 15.97 6.63
CA GLU A 54 -24.14 14.85 5.79
C GLU A 54 -25.30 14.21 4.99
N LYS A 55 -26.56 14.59 5.27
CA LYS A 55 -27.75 14.07 4.56
C LYS A 55 -27.68 14.28 3.05
N ASP A 56 -27.11 15.41 2.63
CA ASP A 56 -26.97 15.78 1.22
C ASP A 56 -25.61 15.40 0.63
N THR A 57 -24.78 14.61 1.35
CA THR A 57 -23.46 14.20 0.84
C THR A 57 -23.57 13.22 -0.32
N HIS A 58 -22.81 13.48 -1.39
CA HIS A 58 -22.75 12.60 -2.55
C HIS A 58 -21.66 11.54 -2.37
N TRP A 59 -22.07 10.38 -1.89
CA TRP A 59 -21.20 9.23 -1.66
C TRP A 59 -20.88 8.46 -2.95
N LYS A 60 -19.63 8.04 -3.12
CA LYS A 60 -19.12 7.28 -4.28
C LYS A 60 -19.92 6.01 -4.56
N PHE A 61 -20.41 5.36 -3.50
CA PHE A 61 -21.17 4.11 -3.57
C PHE A 61 -22.63 4.29 -3.16
N GLY A 62 -23.17 5.51 -3.25
CA GLY A 62 -24.57 5.82 -2.99
C GLY A 62 -24.99 5.84 -1.52
N SER A 63 -24.10 5.48 -0.59
CA SER A 63 -24.36 5.51 0.86
C SER A 63 -23.08 5.80 1.66
N PRO A 64 -23.19 6.26 2.92
CA PRO A 64 -22.05 6.41 3.80
C PRO A 64 -21.27 5.08 3.98
N PRO A 65 -19.94 5.11 3.98
CA PRO A 65 -19.14 3.91 4.15
C PRO A 65 -19.30 3.32 5.56
N ASN A 66 -19.31 1.98 5.65
CA ASN A 66 -19.22 1.26 6.91
C ASN A 66 -17.74 0.89 7.20
N TYR A 67 -17.26 1.24 8.38
CA TYR A 67 -15.87 1.02 8.82
C TYR A 67 -15.74 -0.03 9.94
N ASP A 68 -16.81 -0.72 10.34
CA ASP A 68 -16.85 -1.66 11.48
C ASP A 68 -15.76 -2.74 11.38
N VAL A 69 -15.60 -3.33 10.19
CA VAL A 69 -14.63 -4.41 9.97
C VAL A 69 -13.20 -3.93 10.17
N VAL A 70 -12.83 -2.77 9.58
CA VAL A 70 -11.47 -2.24 9.70
C VAL A 70 -11.24 -1.57 11.06
N ASN A 71 -12.28 -1.07 11.73
CA ASN A 71 -12.20 -0.56 13.09
C ASN A 71 -11.91 -1.70 14.07
N LYS A 72 -12.56 -2.86 13.90
CA LYS A 72 -12.24 -4.07 14.66
C LYS A 72 -10.79 -4.50 14.42
N LEU A 73 -10.36 -4.57 13.16
CA LEU A 73 -8.96 -4.87 12.79
C LEU A 73 -7.98 -3.88 13.44
N PHE A 74 -8.31 -2.60 13.44
CA PHE A 74 -7.51 -1.55 14.05
C PHE A 74 -7.43 -1.71 15.57
N ASP A 75 -8.55 -1.93 16.26
CA ASP A 75 -8.58 -2.12 17.71
C ASP A 75 -7.80 -3.36 18.16
N GLU A 76 -7.87 -4.46 17.39
CA GLU A 76 -7.14 -5.70 17.67
C GLU A 76 -5.63 -5.60 17.36
N GLY A 77 -5.23 -4.78 16.37
CA GLY A 77 -3.87 -4.74 15.83
C GLY A 77 -3.03 -3.50 16.16
N ARG A 78 -3.62 -2.45 16.74
CA ARG A 78 -2.91 -1.21 17.07
C ARG A 78 -1.88 -1.43 18.18
N THR A 79 -0.80 -0.67 18.11
CA THR A 79 0.28 -0.65 19.10
C THR A 79 0.17 0.52 20.08
N ARG A 80 -0.61 1.56 19.73
CA ARG A 80 -0.81 2.76 20.52
C ARG A 80 -2.29 2.95 20.90
N VAL A 81 -2.51 3.34 22.14
CA VAL A 81 -3.79 3.85 22.63
C VAL A 81 -3.53 5.26 23.16
N TRP A 82 -4.12 6.25 22.51
CA TRP A 82 -3.92 7.65 22.86
C TRP A 82 -4.89 8.08 23.96
N PRO A 83 -4.46 8.91 24.94
CA PRO A 83 -5.38 9.46 25.93
C PRO A 83 -6.49 10.30 25.27
N PRO A 84 -7.73 10.24 25.78
CA PRO A 84 -8.81 11.08 25.27
C PRO A 84 -8.45 12.57 25.31
N GLY A 85 -8.68 13.26 24.20
CA GLY A 85 -8.38 14.69 24.02
C GLY A 85 -6.92 15.01 23.68
N SER A 86 -6.01 14.02 23.63
CA SER A 86 -4.61 14.24 23.29
C SER A 86 -4.45 14.70 21.84
N LEU A 87 -3.30 15.32 21.54
CA LEU A 87 -2.98 15.73 20.18
C LEU A 87 -2.94 14.51 19.24
N GLU A 88 -2.36 13.40 19.68
CA GLU A 88 -2.23 12.18 18.89
C GLU A 88 -3.59 11.54 18.57
N GLU A 89 -4.53 11.54 19.52
CA GLU A 89 -5.90 11.09 19.27
C GLU A 89 -6.56 12.00 18.20
N LYS A 90 -6.45 13.31 18.36
CA LYS A 90 -7.01 14.28 17.41
C LYS A 90 -6.40 14.13 16.01
N VAL A 91 -5.08 13.98 15.90
CA VAL A 91 -4.39 13.73 14.62
C VAL A 91 -4.88 12.42 14.00
N GLN A 92 -5.00 11.35 14.79
CA GLN A 92 -5.46 10.06 14.28
C GLN A 92 -6.88 10.14 13.71
N ASN A 93 -7.79 10.79 14.42
CA ASN A 93 -9.17 10.92 13.96
C ASN A 93 -9.27 11.87 12.76
N LEU A 94 -8.47 12.94 12.73
CA LEU A 94 -8.38 13.85 11.59
C LEU A 94 -7.90 13.12 10.33
N VAL A 95 -6.83 12.34 10.41
CA VAL A 95 -6.28 11.61 9.25
C VAL A 95 -7.26 10.55 8.76
N LYS A 96 -7.88 9.76 9.66
CA LYS A 96 -8.89 8.75 9.29
C LYS A 96 -10.12 9.37 8.63
N THR A 97 -10.55 10.54 9.12
CA THR A 97 -11.66 11.29 8.54
C THR A 97 -11.29 11.84 7.17
N TRP A 98 -10.11 12.45 7.04
CA TRP A 98 -9.60 12.96 5.78
C TRP A 98 -9.48 11.85 4.71
N GLU A 99 -8.92 10.69 5.06
CA GLU A 99 -8.87 9.53 4.15
C GLU A 99 -10.28 9.10 3.72
N MET A 100 -11.23 9.02 4.66
CA MET A 100 -12.62 8.69 4.34
C MET A 100 -13.20 9.65 3.29
N GLU A 101 -13.07 10.96 3.49
CA GLU A 101 -13.59 11.95 2.55
C GLU A 101 -12.93 11.82 1.17
N MET A 102 -11.60 11.67 1.13
CA MET A 102 -10.82 11.57 -0.10
C MET A 102 -11.15 10.36 -0.96
N PHE A 103 -11.61 9.26 -0.35
CA PHE A 103 -11.93 8.02 -1.06
C PHE A 103 -13.43 7.81 -1.32
N HIS A 104 -14.30 8.41 -0.49
CA HIS A 104 -15.75 8.12 -0.52
C HIS A 104 -16.63 9.30 -0.91
N LYS A 105 -16.20 10.56 -0.76
CA LYS A 105 -17.02 11.73 -1.14
C LYS A 105 -16.69 12.17 -2.58
N ILE A 106 -17.73 12.36 -3.40
CA ILE A 106 -17.57 12.68 -4.83
C ILE A 106 -17.34 14.17 -5.05
N ARG A 107 -18.12 15.02 -4.37
CA ARG A 107 -18.09 16.48 -4.56
C ARG A 107 -17.11 17.10 -3.58
N PRO A 108 -16.17 17.95 -4.05
CA PRO A 108 -15.25 18.64 -3.14
C PRO A 108 -15.97 19.50 -2.08
N GLN A 109 -17.16 20.02 -2.39
CA GLN A 109 -17.97 20.82 -1.45
C GLN A 109 -18.46 20.02 -0.24
N ASP A 110 -18.50 18.68 -0.34
CA ASP A 110 -18.89 17.80 0.77
C ASP A 110 -17.73 17.59 1.76
N TYR A 111 -16.51 18.06 1.43
CA TYR A 111 -15.31 17.82 2.22
C TYR A 111 -15.28 18.80 3.40
N LYS A 112 -15.14 18.25 4.61
CA LYS A 112 -15.10 19.01 5.85
C LYS A 112 -13.67 19.17 6.37
N THR A 113 -12.76 18.25 6.04
CA THR A 113 -11.37 18.26 6.52
C THR A 113 -10.41 19.10 5.69
N VAL A 114 -10.84 19.63 4.53
CA VAL A 114 -10.00 20.47 3.66
C VAL A 114 -10.78 21.66 3.14
N ASP A 115 -10.06 22.63 2.60
CA ASP A 115 -10.61 23.64 1.69
C ASP A 115 -10.26 23.23 0.24
N PRO A 116 -11.25 22.91 -0.60
CA PRO A 116 -11.00 22.45 -1.97
C PRO A 116 -10.18 23.38 -2.85
N GLU A 117 -10.21 24.69 -2.59
CA GLU A 117 -9.55 25.69 -3.44
C GLU A 117 -8.05 25.82 -3.14
N SER A 118 -7.67 25.63 -1.88
CA SER A 118 -6.30 25.80 -1.40
C SER A 118 -5.56 24.48 -1.14
N TYR A 119 -6.28 23.36 -1.03
CA TYR A 119 -5.71 22.07 -0.67
C TYR A 119 -4.69 21.54 -1.70
N THR A 120 -3.53 21.10 -1.20
CA THR A 120 -2.52 20.40 -2.01
C THR A 120 -2.03 19.10 -1.38
N LEU A 121 -1.63 18.14 -2.22
CA LEU A 121 -1.01 16.88 -1.83
C LEU A 121 0.33 16.70 -2.54
N SER A 122 1.37 16.28 -1.81
CA SER A 122 2.65 15.84 -2.36
C SER A 122 3.04 14.45 -1.84
N LEU A 123 3.80 13.72 -2.65
CA LEU A 123 4.36 12.41 -2.34
C LEU A 123 5.85 12.42 -2.60
N ASN A 124 6.66 12.06 -1.59
CA ASN A 124 8.09 11.83 -1.67
C ASN A 124 8.85 12.98 -2.38
N GLY A 125 8.51 14.23 -2.04
CA GLY A 125 9.14 15.43 -2.61
C GLY A 125 8.74 15.77 -4.05
N ARG A 126 7.70 15.13 -4.61
CA ARG A 126 7.15 15.50 -5.92
C ARG A 126 6.48 16.86 -5.87
N LYS A 127 6.21 17.43 -7.07
CA LYS A 127 5.41 18.66 -7.18
C LYS A 127 4.06 18.46 -6.49
N PRO A 128 3.63 19.36 -5.60
CA PRO A 128 2.29 19.32 -5.03
C PRO A 128 1.22 19.39 -6.13
N ILE A 129 0.15 18.63 -5.93
CA ILE A 129 -1.01 18.57 -6.84
C ILE A 129 -2.29 19.00 -6.13
N THR A 130 -3.21 19.60 -6.87
CA THR A 130 -4.54 19.99 -6.38
C THR A 130 -5.49 18.80 -6.31
N LEU A 131 -6.68 18.97 -5.71
CA LEU A 131 -7.74 17.95 -5.74
C LEU A 131 -8.18 17.61 -7.18
N GLU A 132 -8.22 18.59 -8.07
CA GLU A 132 -8.59 18.39 -9.47
C GLU A 132 -7.55 17.54 -10.20
N GLU A 133 -6.26 17.87 -10.03
CA GLU A 133 -5.15 17.09 -10.59
C GLU A 133 -5.12 15.68 -10.02
N LYS A 134 -5.33 15.51 -8.72
CA LYS A 134 -5.47 14.20 -8.07
C LYS A 134 -6.58 13.36 -8.70
N ARG A 135 -7.73 13.96 -9.00
CA ARG A 135 -8.84 13.26 -9.67
C ARG A 135 -8.45 12.83 -11.08
N LYS A 136 -7.77 13.70 -11.84
CA LYS A 136 -7.26 13.39 -13.19
C LYS A 136 -6.22 12.27 -13.19
N LEU A 137 -5.41 12.16 -12.14
CA LEU A 137 -4.42 11.09 -11.97
C LEU A 137 -5.01 9.70 -11.65
N GLY A 138 -6.34 9.57 -11.54
CA GLY A 138 -6.98 8.31 -11.19
C GLY A 138 -7.23 8.12 -9.70
N GLY A 139 -7.33 9.21 -8.93
CA GLY A 139 -7.84 9.18 -7.55
C GLY A 139 -6.80 8.85 -6.46
N GLY A 140 -7.31 8.45 -5.29
CA GLY A 140 -6.51 8.31 -4.06
C GLY A 140 -5.31 7.38 -4.19
N TYR A 141 -5.53 6.11 -4.53
CA TYR A 141 -4.44 5.13 -4.63
C TYR A 141 -3.36 5.54 -5.65
N ASN A 142 -3.75 5.97 -6.85
CA ASN A 142 -2.79 6.44 -7.85
C ASN A 142 -1.95 7.62 -7.37
N SER A 143 -2.55 8.58 -6.63
CA SER A 143 -1.81 9.72 -6.08
C SER A 143 -0.72 9.30 -5.09
N PHE A 144 -0.93 8.19 -4.36
CA PHE A 144 0.06 7.61 -3.44
C PHE A 144 1.01 6.62 -4.12
N MET A 145 0.71 6.17 -5.34
CA MET A 145 1.49 5.17 -6.07
C MET A 145 2.31 5.76 -7.23
N GLN A 146 2.56 7.07 -7.25
CA GLN A 146 3.35 7.72 -8.29
C GLN A 146 4.81 7.23 -8.31
N THR A 147 5.30 6.86 -9.49
CA THR A 147 6.62 6.25 -9.67
C THR A 147 7.42 6.91 -10.79
N SER A 148 8.75 6.90 -10.64
CA SER A 148 9.68 7.25 -11.72
C SER A 148 10.35 6.00 -12.32
N LEU A 149 9.95 4.80 -11.88
CA LEU A 149 10.46 3.55 -12.45
C LEU A 149 10.10 3.45 -13.93
N PRO A 150 11.01 2.93 -14.78
CA PRO A 150 10.67 2.51 -16.14
C PRO A 150 9.49 1.53 -16.14
N GLU A 151 8.66 1.56 -17.18
CA GLU A 151 7.40 0.82 -17.27
C GLU A 151 7.56 -0.68 -16.99
N GLN A 152 8.62 -1.30 -17.52
CA GLN A 152 8.92 -2.72 -17.35
C GLN A 152 9.21 -3.12 -15.89
N PHE A 153 9.52 -2.17 -15.01
CA PHE A 153 9.78 -2.41 -13.59
C PHE A 153 8.59 -2.03 -12.70
N ARG A 154 7.45 -1.67 -13.29
CA ARG A 154 6.24 -1.31 -12.53
C ARG A 154 5.37 -2.54 -12.30
N CYS A 155 5.50 -3.13 -11.13
CA CYS A 155 4.54 -4.16 -10.65
C CYS A 155 3.12 -3.62 -10.47
N TYR A 156 3.01 -2.31 -10.20
CA TYR A 156 1.78 -1.54 -10.26
C TYR A 156 2.05 -0.29 -11.09
N ASP A 157 1.33 -0.13 -12.21
CA ASP A 157 1.51 1.00 -13.11
C ASP A 157 0.39 2.04 -12.92
N PRO A 158 0.64 3.14 -12.18
CA PRO A 158 -0.37 4.17 -11.97
C PRO A 158 -0.82 4.85 -13.28
N ALA A 159 -0.03 4.75 -14.37
CA ALA A 159 -0.42 5.30 -15.66
C ALA A 159 -1.50 4.47 -16.38
N LYS A 160 -1.68 3.20 -15.99
CA LYS A 160 -2.69 2.28 -16.57
C LYS A 160 -3.92 2.10 -15.69
N GLU A 161 -3.93 2.71 -14.51
CA GLU A 161 -4.98 2.57 -13.52
C GLU A 161 -5.84 3.82 -13.46
N ASN A 162 -7.14 3.65 -13.22
CA ASN A 162 -8.06 4.74 -12.94
C ASN A 162 -8.61 4.63 -11.50
N ALA A 163 -9.49 5.55 -11.11
CA ALA A 163 -10.03 5.62 -9.74
C ALA A 163 -10.90 4.43 -9.33
N GLU A 164 -11.39 3.64 -10.29
CA GLU A 164 -12.16 2.43 -10.06
C GLU A 164 -11.25 1.20 -10.01
N THR A 165 -10.38 1.03 -11.02
CA THR A 165 -9.50 -0.14 -11.11
C THR A 165 -8.47 -0.17 -9.98
N SER A 166 -7.92 1.00 -9.62
CA SER A 166 -7.01 1.13 -8.46
C SER A 166 -7.72 0.80 -7.16
N HIS A 167 -8.93 1.34 -6.97
CA HIS A 167 -9.71 1.10 -5.76
C HIS A 167 -10.06 -0.38 -5.63
N LYS A 168 -10.54 -1.00 -6.70
CA LYS A 168 -10.83 -2.44 -6.75
C LYS A 168 -9.60 -3.27 -6.45
N ALA A 169 -8.43 -2.95 -7.01
CA ALA A 169 -7.20 -3.72 -6.79
C ALA A 169 -6.83 -3.78 -5.30
N PHE A 170 -6.84 -2.65 -4.60
CA PHE A 170 -6.47 -2.60 -3.18
C PHE A 170 -7.56 -3.12 -2.24
N THR A 171 -8.85 -2.83 -2.50
CA THR A 171 -9.93 -3.37 -1.66
C THR A 171 -10.16 -4.86 -1.85
N THR A 172 -9.84 -5.40 -3.04
CA THR A 172 -9.81 -6.85 -3.26
C THR A 172 -8.67 -7.47 -2.46
N ALA A 173 -7.46 -6.90 -2.51
CA ALA A 173 -6.31 -7.44 -1.77
C ALA A 173 -6.54 -7.44 -0.25
N PHE A 174 -7.22 -6.42 0.28
CA PHE A 174 -7.47 -6.22 1.71
C PHE A 174 -8.98 -6.21 2.03
N PRO A 175 -9.68 -7.35 1.99
CA PRO A 175 -11.13 -7.40 2.20
C PRO A 175 -11.55 -6.99 3.62
N ARG A 176 -10.66 -7.12 4.61
CA ARG A 176 -10.87 -6.60 5.99
C ARG A 176 -10.55 -5.11 6.13
N GLY A 177 -10.16 -4.46 5.05
CA GLY A 177 -9.65 -3.10 5.04
C GLY A 177 -8.16 -3.01 5.36
N PHE A 178 -7.66 -1.78 5.29
CA PHE A 178 -6.25 -1.43 5.48
C PHE A 178 -6.21 -0.36 6.58
N ALA A 179 -5.78 -0.76 7.76
CA ALA A 179 -5.86 0.03 8.97
C ALA A 179 -4.74 1.06 9.01
N LEU A 180 -5.10 2.31 9.31
CA LEU A 180 -4.17 3.41 9.61
C LEU A 180 -3.99 3.56 11.14
N GLU A 181 -2.76 3.67 11.60
CA GLU A 181 -2.38 4.04 12.96
C GLU A 181 -1.44 5.23 12.95
N ILE A 182 -1.69 6.19 13.84
CA ILE A 182 -0.70 7.21 14.18
C ILE A 182 0.22 6.61 15.24
N VAL A 183 1.48 6.43 14.88
CA VAL A 183 2.50 5.79 15.73
C VAL A 183 3.11 6.80 16.69
N GLN A 184 3.31 8.03 16.21
CA GLN A 184 3.87 9.15 16.98
C GLN A 184 3.54 10.47 16.29
N VAL A 185 3.22 11.50 17.06
CA VAL A 185 3.17 12.89 16.60
C VAL A 185 4.41 13.61 17.11
N TYR A 186 5.12 14.31 16.22
CA TYR A 186 6.35 15.04 16.53
C TYR A 186 6.10 16.53 16.79
N THR A 187 5.11 17.12 16.10
CA THR A 187 4.78 18.54 16.21
C THR A 187 3.27 18.78 16.17
N GLY A 188 2.80 19.84 16.81
CA GLY A 188 1.41 20.29 16.76
C GLY A 188 1.15 21.38 15.70
N PRO A 189 -0.09 21.88 15.59
CA PRO A 189 -0.47 22.94 14.65
C PRO A 189 0.45 24.18 14.74
N PRO A 190 0.64 24.93 13.63
CA PRO A 190 -0.02 24.76 12.33
C PRO A 190 0.65 23.73 11.40
N VAL A 191 1.80 23.16 11.78
CA VAL A 191 2.52 22.15 10.99
C VAL A 191 2.68 20.89 11.82
N ILE A 192 1.84 19.89 11.54
CA ILE A 192 1.79 18.62 12.25
C ILE A 192 2.64 17.61 11.48
N VAL A 193 3.73 17.16 12.10
CA VAL A 193 4.56 16.07 11.59
C VAL A 193 4.25 14.83 12.40
N TYR A 194 3.93 13.72 11.74
CA TYR A 194 3.59 12.48 12.41
C TYR A 194 4.12 11.25 11.66
N LYS A 195 4.47 10.21 12.41
CA LYS A 195 4.75 8.88 11.90
C LYS A 195 3.47 8.07 11.87
N PHE A 196 3.21 7.39 10.77
CA PHE A 196 2.07 6.49 10.62
C PHE A 196 2.49 5.08 10.23
N ARG A 197 1.57 4.15 10.46
CA ARG A 197 1.62 2.77 10.01
C ARG A 197 0.32 2.46 9.28
N HIS A 198 0.43 1.77 8.17
CA HIS A 198 -0.68 1.24 7.40
C HIS A 198 -0.50 -0.28 7.31
N TRP A 199 -1.53 -1.06 7.67
CA TRP A 199 -1.44 -2.52 7.61
C TRP A 199 -2.77 -3.22 7.34
N GLY A 200 -2.70 -4.42 6.79
CA GLY A 200 -3.84 -5.29 6.54
C GLY A 200 -3.37 -6.69 6.15
N PHE A 201 -4.31 -7.64 6.02
CA PHE A 201 -3.96 -9.01 5.63
C PHE A 201 -4.31 -9.22 4.16
N MET A 202 -3.36 -9.76 3.38
CA MET A 202 -3.53 -10.01 1.95
C MET A 202 -4.35 -11.28 1.72
N GLU A 203 -5.66 -11.16 1.90
CA GLU A 203 -6.62 -12.27 1.82
C GLU A 203 -7.34 -12.35 0.47
N GLY A 204 -7.20 -11.32 -0.37
CA GLY A 204 -7.57 -11.39 -1.78
C GLY A 204 -6.38 -11.26 -2.72
N SER A 205 -6.65 -11.48 -4.01
CA SER A 205 -5.63 -11.39 -5.04
C SER A 205 -5.24 -9.95 -5.34
N PHE A 206 -4.01 -9.76 -5.80
CA PHE A 206 -3.52 -8.45 -6.24
C PHE A 206 -2.82 -8.61 -7.59
N LYS A 207 -3.38 -8.02 -8.65
CA LYS A 207 -2.75 -7.94 -9.98
C LYS A 207 -2.21 -9.29 -10.52
N GLY A 208 -2.97 -10.37 -10.32
CA GLY A 208 -2.60 -11.73 -10.76
C GLY A 208 -1.85 -12.57 -9.71
N HIS A 209 -1.45 -11.97 -8.58
CA HIS A 209 -0.87 -12.71 -7.46
C HIS A 209 -1.96 -13.25 -6.54
N ALA A 210 -1.84 -14.54 -6.18
CA ALA A 210 -2.73 -15.20 -5.24
C ALA A 210 -2.65 -14.59 -3.82
N PRO A 211 -3.73 -14.64 -3.02
CA PRO A 211 -3.68 -14.21 -1.63
C PRO A 211 -2.67 -15.03 -0.83
N THR A 212 -1.94 -14.38 0.06
CA THR A 212 -0.96 -15.04 0.95
C THR A 212 -1.51 -15.27 2.35
N GLY A 213 -2.52 -14.50 2.77
CA GLY A 213 -3.00 -14.43 4.15
C GLY A 213 -2.03 -13.74 5.11
N GLU A 214 -0.86 -13.30 4.63
CA GLU A 214 0.13 -12.61 5.46
C GLU A 214 -0.29 -11.16 5.74
N MET A 215 0.17 -10.63 6.87
CA MET A 215 0.08 -9.20 7.14
C MET A 215 1.03 -8.45 6.20
N VAL A 216 0.49 -7.47 5.50
CA VAL A 216 1.23 -6.46 4.75
C VAL A 216 1.20 -5.19 5.57
N GLU A 217 2.37 -4.60 5.82
CA GLU A 217 2.48 -3.34 6.54
C GLU A 217 3.56 -2.45 5.94
N PHE A 218 3.39 -1.15 6.09
CA PHE A 218 4.46 -0.19 5.86
C PHE A 218 4.32 1.01 6.79
N PHE A 219 5.42 1.74 6.92
CA PHE A 219 5.50 2.95 7.71
C PHE A 219 5.85 4.14 6.84
N GLY A 220 5.44 5.31 7.30
CA GLY A 220 5.80 6.58 6.68
C GLY A 220 5.76 7.73 7.67
N VAL A 221 6.15 8.89 7.17
CA VAL A 221 5.97 10.18 7.83
C VAL A 221 5.08 11.04 6.95
N ALA A 222 4.21 11.82 7.57
CA ALA A 222 3.44 12.82 6.87
C ALA A 222 3.53 14.17 7.58
N ILE A 223 3.42 15.22 6.78
CA ILE A 223 3.43 16.61 7.22
C ILE A 223 2.11 17.22 6.80
N PHE A 224 1.30 17.63 7.77
CA PHE A 224 0.04 18.32 7.56
C PHE A 224 0.21 19.78 7.94
N GLN A 225 0.03 20.68 6.97
CA GLN A 225 -0.22 22.09 7.26
C GLN A 225 -1.72 22.26 7.47
N VAL A 226 -2.11 22.78 8.64
CA VAL A 226 -3.51 22.98 9.05
C VAL A 226 -3.79 24.43 9.42
N ASN A 227 -5.06 24.82 9.34
CA ASN A 227 -5.51 26.10 9.90
C ASN A 227 -5.34 26.14 11.43
N ASN A 228 -5.46 27.33 12.02
CA ASN A 228 -5.27 27.55 13.46
C ASN A 228 -6.16 26.68 14.36
N GLU A 229 -7.32 26.26 13.86
CA GLU A 229 -8.31 25.46 14.60
C GLU A 229 -8.09 23.95 14.44
N MET A 230 -7.12 23.51 13.63
CA MET A 230 -6.89 22.10 13.28
C MET A 230 -8.14 21.42 12.69
N THR A 231 -9.00 22.19 12.01
CA THR A 231 -10.24 21.71 11.38
C THR A 231 -10.07 21.51 9.88
N LYS A 232 -9.14 22.25 9.27
CA LYS A 232 -8.87 22.23 7.83
C LYS A 232 -7.41 21.95 7.57
N ILE A 233 -7.15 20.97 6.71
CA ILE A 233 -5.84 20.66 6.17
C ILE A 233 -5.69 21.45 4.87
N GLU A 234 -4.63 22.24 4.78
CA GLU A 234 -4.29 23.07 3.62
C GLU A 234 -3.27 22.38 2.72
N LYS A 235 -2.28 21.70 3.32
CA LYS A 235 -1.25 20.98 2.56
C LYS A 235 -0.91 19.68 3.24
N VAL A 236 -0.66 18.67 2.42
CA VAL A 236 -0.22 17.36 2.88
C VAL A 236 1.00 16.91 2.09
N GLU A 237 2.03 16.47 2.79
CA GLU A 237 3.19 15.81 2.21
C GLU A 237 3.36 14.42 2.84
N PHE A 238 3.44 13.39 2.01
CA PHE A 238 3.71 12.02 2.45
C PHE A 238 5.11 11.57 2.07
N PHE A 239 5.77 10.88 2.99
CA PHE A 239 7.09 10.27 2.81
C PHE A 239 7.02 8.79 3.23
N PHE A 240 7.06 7.89 2.25
CA PHE A 240 7.11 6.44 2.51
C PHE A 240 7.66 5.65 1.33
N ASP A 241 8.15 4.44 1.62
CA ASP A 241 8.58 3.49 0.62
C ASP A 241 7.40 2.65 0.12
N ARG A 242 7.08 2.81 -1.16
CA ARG A 242 6.02 2.05 -1.83
C ARG A 242 6.44 0.60 -2.08
N GLY A 243 7.74 0.33 -2.12
CA GLY A 243 8.31 -1.01 -2.27
C GLY A 243 7.93 -1.94 -1.13
N GLU A 244 7.84 -1.44 0.10
CA GLU A 244 7.40 -2.24 1.26
C GLU A 244 5.95 -2.74 1.09
N LEU A 245 5.05 -1.88 0.61
CA LEU A 245 3.67 -2.27 0.31
C LEU A 245 3.60 -3.23 -0.89
N LEU A 246 4.16 -2.82 -2.03
CA LEU A 246 4.02 -3.56 -3.28
C LEU A 246 4.79 -4.89 -3.23
N GLY A 247 5.99 -4.92 -2.68
CA GLY A 247 6.79 -6.14 -2.55
C GLY A 247 6.08 -7.23 -1.76
N ALA A 248 5.40 -6.86 -0.67
CA ALA A 248 4.60 -7.81 0.11
C ALA A 248 3.39 -8.34 -0.67
N LEU A 249 2.74 -7.51 -1.49
CA LEU A 249 1.60 -7.89 -2.33
C LEU A 249 1.96 -8.82 -3.49
N LEU A 250 3.24 -8.92 -3.87
CA LEU A 250 3.72 -9.75 -4.98
C LEU A 250 4.26 -11.11 -4.53
N LYS A 251 4.31 -11.38 -3.21
CA LYS A 251 4.78 -12.66 -2.66
C LYS A 251 3.92 -13.85 -3.07
N GLY A 252 2.63 -13.60 -3.31
CA GLY A 252 1.69 -14.60 -3.79
C GLY A 252 2.13 -15.18 -5.13
N ARG A 253 1.86 -16.48 -5.36
CA ARG A 253 2.13 -17.11 -6.66
C ARG A 253 1.44 -16.33 -7.76
N PHE A 254 2.19 -15.93 -8.78
CA PHE A 254 1.64 -15.32 -9.97
C PHE A 254 0.85 -16.37 -10.75
N GLN A 255 -0.44 -16.12 -10.97
CA GLN A 255 -1.29 -16.92 -11.82
C GLN A 255 -1.43 -16.19 -13.14
N ASP A 256 -0.67 -16.63 -14.14
CA ASP A 256 -0.86 -16.15 -15.50
C ASP A 256 -2.19 -16.74 -16.00
N ASN A 257 -3.13 -15.91 -16.43
CA ASN A 257 -4.40 -16.37 -17.01
C ASN A 257 -4.20 -16.92 -18.44
N GLN A 258 -3.03 -17.49 -18.73
CA GLN A 258 -2.79 -18.33 -19.90
C GLN A 258 -2.89 -19.78 -19.46
N ALA A 259 -4.01 -20.41 -19.83
CA ALA A 259 -4.13 -21.85 -19.74
C ALA A 259 -3.09 -22.48 -20.69
N GLU A 260 -2.07 -23.12 -20.13
CA GLU A 260 -1.20 -24.07 -20.86
C GLU A 260 -1.13 -25.38 -20.05
N PRO A 261 -1.05 -26.53 -20.74
CA PRO A 261 -1.49 -27.82 -20.23
C PRO A 261 -0.49 -28.45 -19.25
N SER A 262 -1.06 -29.32 -18.43
CA SER A 262 -0.43 -30.23 -17.47
C SER A 262 0.97 -30.75 -17.84
N GLY A 263 1.94 -30.53 -16.94
CA GLY A 263 3.21 -31.26 -16.92
C GLY A 263 4.14 -30.83 -15.78
N CYS A 264 4.27 -31.66 -14.74
CA CYS A 264 5.39 -31.65 -13.79
C CYS A 264 6.39 -32.76 -14.22
N PRO A 265 7.64 -32.88 -13.70
CA PRO A 265 8.35 -32.05 -12.70
C PRO A 265 9.83 -31.75 -13.07
N PHE A 266 10.49 -30.71 -12.55
CA PHE A 266 11.97 -30.71 -12.51
C PHE A 266 12.58 -29.96 -11.31
N ILE A 267 13.31 -30.76 -10.50
CA ILE A 267 14.51 -30.54 -9.66
C ILE A 267 14.69 -29.21 -8.91
N LYS A 268 14.71 -29.29 -7.58
CA LYS A 268 15.22 -28.24 -6.66
C LYS A 268 16.74 -28.19 -6.71
N SER A 269 17.31 -27.01 -6.98
CA SER A 269 18.72 -26.68 -6.68
C SER A 269 18.74 -25.62 -5.58
N ILE A 270 19.36 -25.92 -4.43
CA ILE A 270 19.62 -24.95 -3.35
C ILE A 270 21.01 -24.34 -3.60
N PHE A 271 21.14 -23.03 -3.40
CA PHE A 271 22.43 -22.33 -3.43
C PHE A 271 22.64 -21.64 -2.08
N VAL A 272 23.83 -21.79 -1.50
CA VAL A 272 24.24 -21.11 -0.25
C VAL A 272 25.26 -20.04 -0.60
N VAL A 273 25.07 -18.82 -0.08
CA VAL A 273 26.00 -17.69 -0.23
C VAL A 273 26.73 -17.49 1.09
N ARG A 274 28.07 -17.53 1.08
CA ARG A 274 28.92 -17.19 2.23
C ARG A 274 29.69 -15.89 2.00
N TRP A 275 29.95 -15.20 3.11
CA TRP A 275 30.63 -13.90 3.14
C TRP A 275 32.07 -14.08 3.62
N HIS A 276 33.03 -13.50 2.90
CA HIS A 276 34.41 -13.34 3.39
C HIS A 276 34.84 -11.87 3.29
N ALA A 277 35.36 -11.35 4.38
CA ALA A 277 36.01 -10.05 4.42
C ALA A 277 37.52 -10.24 4.28
N SER A 278 38.14 -9.55 3.32
CA SER A 278 39.60 -9.43 3.20
C SER A 278 40.01 -8.00 3.51
N ALA A 279 41.06 -7.84 4.31
CA ALA A 279 41.50 -6.55 4.84
C ALA A 279 42.03 -5.59 3.77
N ASP A 280 42.49 -6.11 2.61
CA ASP A 280 43.27 -5.29 1.66
C ASP A 280 42.56 -5.02 0.33
N SER A 281 41.29 -5.40 0.16
CA SER A 281 40.55 -5.13 -1.10
C SER A 281 39.04 -4.89 -0.96
N GLY A 282 38.51 -4.78 0.26
CA GLY A 282 37.08 -4.65 0.51
C GLY A 282 36.31 -5.97 0.31
N MET A 283 35.00 -5.98 0.63
CA MET A 283 34.14 -7.17 0.51
C MET A 283 34.16 -7.71 -0.93
N VAL A 284 34.71 -8.91 -1.12
CA VAL A 284 34.72 -9.59 -2.41
C VAL A 284 33.58 -10.61 -2.45
N PHE A 285 32.79 -10.57 -3.52
CA PHE A 285 31.67 -11.47 -3.76
C PHE A 285 32.15 -12.74 -4.47
N ARG A 286 31.86 -13.90 -3.90
CA ARG A 286 31.99 -15.21 -4.59
C ARG A 286 30.68 -15.97 -4.50
N VAL A 287 30.17 -16.41 -5.64
CA VAL A 287 29.06 -17.36 -5.73
C VAL A 287 29.68 -18.70 -6.04
N GLU A 288 29.77 -19.57 -5.04
CA GLU A 288 30.23 -20.95 -5.25
C GLU A 288 29.01 -21.86 -5.39
N LYS A 289 29.02 -22.70 -6.43
CA LYS A 289 28.03 -23.76 -6.66
C LYS A 289 28.57 -25.00 -5.97
N GLU A 290 27.97 -25.40 -4.86
CA GLU A 290 28.27 -26.69 -4.24
C GLU A 290 27.68 -27.81 -5.12
N MET A 291 28.56 -28.62 -5.71
CA MET A 291 28.28 -30.03 -6.00
C MET A 291 29.32 -30.82 -5.20
N GLU A 292 28.91 -31.48 -4.11
CA GLU A 292 29.63 -32.66 -3.62
C GLU A 292 29.56 -33.71 -4.74
N ASP A 293 30.62 -34.39 -5.19
CA ASP A 293 31.91 -34.71 -4.60
C ASP A 293 32.91 -35.07 -5.74
N LYS A 294 34.21 -34.93 -5.45
CA LYS A 294 35.43 -35.54 -6.06
C LYS A 294 36.38 -34.71 -6.95
N ARG A 295 37.52 -34.47 -6.31
CA ARG A 295 38.95 -34.44 -6.74
C ARG A 295 39.54 -33.12 -7.26
N GLU A 296 40.47 -32.67 -6.41
CA GLU A 296 41.52 -31.68 -6.54
C GLU A 296 42.53 -32.11 -7.63
N ASP A 297 42.71 -31.27 -8.65
CA ASP A 297 44.00 -30.90 -9.29
C ASP A 297 43.76 -30.19 -10.64
N ASP A 298 44.62 -29.20 -10.95
CA ASP A 298 44.88 -28.60 -12.28
C ASP A 298 44.04 -27.42 -12.81
N LEU A 299 43.97 -26.30 -12.07
CA LEU A 299 43.42 -25.01 -12.59
C LEU A 299 44.46 -23.92 -12.95
N GLU A 300 45.77 -24.16 -12.80
CA GLU A 300 46.78 -23.17 -13.20
C GLU A 300 47.14 -23.15 -14.71
N THR A 301 46.67 -24.12 -15.49
CA THR A 301 47.04 -24.23 -16.92
C THR A 301 45.98 -23.70 -17.90
N ALA A 302 44.71 -23.53 -17.48
CA ALA A 302 43.64 -23.11 -18.39
C ALA A 302 43.49 -21.58 -18.56
N VAL A 303 44.06 -20.78 -17.66
CA VAL A 303 43.92 -19.30 -17.68
C VAL A 303 44.82 -18.64 -18.73
N ARG A 304 45.81 -19.36 -19.29
CA ARG A 304 46.83 -18.79 -20.18
C ARG A 304 46.56 -18.92 -21.68
N SER A 305 45.42 -19.47 -22.13
CA SER A 305 45.30 -19.85 -23.55
C SER A 305 43.96 -19.62 -24.24
N LEU A 306 43.26 -18.48 -24.05
CA LEU A 306 42.16 -18.11 -24.97
C LEU A 306 42.16 -16.62 -25.41
N PRO A 307 41.85 -16.32 -26.70
CA PRO A 307 42.07 -15.01 -27.33
C PRO A 307 40.82 -14.10 -27.34
N SER A 308 41.02 -12.85 -27.76
CA SER A 308 40.04 -11.74 -27.80
C SER A 308 38.70 -12.03 -28.50
N LEU A 309 37.64 -11.44 -27.93
CA LEU A 309 36.22 -11.49 -28.32
C LEU A 309 35.93 -11.11 -29.79
N PRO A 310 35.03 -11.84 -30.49
CA PRO A 310 34.27 -11.31 -31.62
C PRO A 310 32.81 -11.01 -31.27
N ALA A 311 32.20 -10.19 -32.13
CA ALA A 311 30.94 -9.47 -31.96
C ALA A 311 29.67 -10.33 -31.75
N TYR A 312 28.70 -9.71 -31.07
CA TYR A 312 27.41 -10.24 -30.64
C TYR A 312 26.37 -10.35 -31.77
N HIS A 313 25.72 -11.51 -31.88
CA HIS A 313 24.45 -11.72 -32.60
C HIS A 313 23.44 -12.36 -31.65
N PRO A 314 22.18 -11.88 -31.56
CA PRO A 314 21.20 -12.46 -30.67
C PRO A 314 20.38 -13.55 -31.36
N ARG A 315 20.39 -14.77 -30.81
CA ARG A 315 19.23 -15.67 -30.80
C ARG A 315 19.36 -16.80 -29.76
N GLN A 316 18.34 -16.86 -28.90
CA GLN A 316 17.82 -17.99 -28.09
C GLN A 316 18.72 -18.66 -27.04
N SER A 317 18.43 -18.44 -25.74
CA SER A 317 17.58 -19.34 -24.94
C SER A 317 17.54 -18.88 -23.47
N ASP A 318 16.36 -19.01 -22.89
CA ASP A 318 15.97 -18.54 -21.56
C ASP A 318 16.75 -19.21 -20.40
N ASN A 319 16.70 -18.54 -19.24
CA ASN A 319 17.10 -18.98 -17.90
C ASN A 319 18.47 -18.54 -17.33
N GLN A 320 19.25 -17.70 -18.03
CA GLN A 320 20.43 -17.03 -17.46
C GLN A 320 20.12 -15.63 -16.87
N ASP A 321 19.01 -15.01 -17.27
CA ASP A 321 18.74 -13.57 -17.05
C ASP A 321 18.23 -13.20 -15.64
N CYS A 322 17.43 -14.06 -14.97
CA CYS A 322 16.82 -13.68 -13.69
C CYS A 322 17.83 -13.48 -12.54
N ARG A 323 19.01 -14.12 -12.61
CA ARG A 323 20.04 -14.03 -11.57
C ARG A 323 20.93 -12.82 -11.72
N VAL A 324 21.28 -12.46 -12.95
CA VAL A 324 22.04 -11.24 -13.25
C VAL A 324 21.19 -10.01 -12.94
N GLN A 325 19.88 -10.08 -13.24
CA GLN A 325 18.92 -9.03 -12.95
C GLN A 325 18.73 -8.78 -11.44
N ALA A 326 18.63 -9.84 -10.63
CA ALA A 326 18.53 -9.70 -9.17
C ALA A 326 19.78 -9.05 -8.55
N VAL A 327 20.97 -9.33 -9.08
CA VAL A 327 22.22 -8.72 -8.61
C VAL A 327 22.28 -7.22 -8.97
N ILE A 328 21.80 -6.84 -10.16
CA ILE A 328 21.72 -5.44 -10.58
C ILE A 328 20.71 -4.67 -9.72
N GLU A 329 19.57 -5.26 -9.41
CA GLU A 329 18.53 -4.65 -8.58
C GLU A 329 18.99 -4.45 -7.14
N ILE A 330 19.67 -5.43 -6.55
CA ILE A 330 20.28 -5.30 -5.21
C ILE A 330 21.35 -4.21 -5.20
N GLN A 331 22.19 -4.14 -6.24
CA GLN A 331 23.20 -3.08 -6.35
C GLN A 331 22.59 -1.68 -6.52
N LEU A 332 21.48 -1.56 -7.26
CA LEU A 332 20.75 -0.29 -7.43
C LEU A 332 20.05 0.13 -6.14
N LEU A 333 19.45 -0.81 -5.40
CA LEU A 333 18.83 -0.57 -4.10
C LEU A 333 19.85 -0.14 -3.04
N ILE A 334 21.02 -0.79 -3.01
CA ILE A 334 22.12 -0.38 -2.11
C ILE A 334 22.63 1.01 -2.48
N LYS A 335 22.83 1.31 -3.77
CA LYS A 335 23.25 2.65 -4.22
C LYS A 335 22.21 3.73 -3.92
N ALA A 336 20.92 3.43 -4.10
CA ALA A 336 19.83 4.34 -3.77
C ALA A 336 19.74 4.58 -2.25
N SER A 337 19.85 3.53 -1.44
CA SER A 337 19.87 3.62 0.03
C SER A 337 21.08 4.40 0.55
N LEU A 338 22.25 4.24 -0.05
CA LEU A 338 23.46 5.00 0.30
C LEU A 338 23.38 6.45 -0.15
N LYS A 339 22.82 6.73 -1.32
CA LYS A 339 22.55 8.09 -1.79
C LYS A 339 21.56 8.80 -0.87
N HIS A 340 20.47 8.13 -0.50
CA HIS A 340 19.46 8.68 0.38
C HIS A 340 20.00 8.91 1.80
N ARG A 341 20.85 8.01 2.31
CA ARG A 341 21.57 8.21 3.59
C ARG A 341 22.55 9.39 3.54
N LYS A 342 23.23 9.63 2.41
CA LYS A 342 24.09 10.82 2.24
C LYS A 342 23.27 12.11 2.14
N GLU A 343 22.17 12.11 1.40
CA GLU A 343 21.26 13.25 1.30
C GLU A 343 20.62 13.58 2.65
N LEU A 344 20.21 12.55 3.41
CA LEU A 344 19.70 12.70 4.77
C LEU A 344 20.78 13.20 5.75
N ALA A 345 22.01 12.71 5.63
CA ALA A 345 23.13 13.17 6.46
C ALA A 345 23.49 14.65 6.18
N GLU A 346 23.50 15.07 4.90
CA GLU A 346 23.71 16.47 4.53
C GLU A 346 22.53 17.36 4.93
N ALA A 347 21.29 16.87 4.85
CA ALA A 347 20.11 17.61 5.29
C ALA A 347 20.04 17.80 6.81
N ILE A 348 20.61 16.87 7.59
CA ILE A 348 20.62 16.92 9.06
C ILE A 348 21.87 17.63 9.61
N LYS A 349 22.92 17.82 8.80
CA LYS A 349 24.17 18.49 9.19
C LYS A 349 23.98 19.90 9.79
N PRO A 350 23.13 20.79 9.23
CA PRO A 350 22.89 22.11 9.83
C PRO A 350 22.18 22.02 11.19
N LEU A 351 21.33 21.01 11.39
CA LEU A 351 20.64 20.77 12.68
C LEU A 351 21.63 20.29 13.74
N VAL A 352 22.62 19.47 13.37
CA VAL A 352 23.67 19.00 14.28
C VAL A 352 24.65 20.13 14.63
N GLU A 353 25.02 20.98 13.67
CA GLU A 353 25.87 22.15 13.90
C GLU A 353 25.18 23.20 14.80
N MET A 354 23.87 23.38 14.65
CA MET A 354 23.06 24.24 15.51
C MET A 354 22.95 23.71 16.96
N LEU A 355 22.96 22.39 17.15
CA LEU A 355 22.96 21.75 18.48
C LEU A 355 24.34 21.72 19.16
N GLN A 356 25.42 22.00 18.40
CA GLN A 356 26.82 21.98 18.88
C GLN A 356 27.43 23.38 19.05
N SER A 357 26.69 24.44 18.71
CA SER A 357 27.06 25.82 19.06
C SER A 357 26.88 26.06 20.56
N PRO A 358 27.84 26.69 21.26
CA PRO A 358 27.75 26.97 22.70
C PRO A 358 26.60 27.91 23.07
#